data_AF-A0A5K0W0J8-F1
#
_entry.id   AF-A0A5K0W0J8-F1
#
_cell.length_a   1.000
_cell.length_b   1.000
_cell.length_c   1.000
_cell.angle_alpha   90.00
_cell.angle_beta   90.00
_cell.angle_gamma   90.00
#
_symmetry.space_group_name_H-M   'P 1'
#
loop_
_entity.id
_entity.type
_entity.pdbx_description
1 polymer ?
#
loop_
_entity_poly.entity_id
_entity_poly.type
_entity_poly.pdbx_seq_one_letter_code
_entity_poly.pdbx_strand_id
1 'polypeptide(L)' 'ISVLSVLVVVMGLVFASGVTCQQLSPSFYFRTCPRALPVIRREVFSAVAKEPRMGASLLRLHFHDCFVN' A
#
# COMPACT_ATOMS: atom_id res chain seq x y z
N ILE A 1 -36.74 22.29 -3.23
CA ILE A 1 -35.86 21.13 -3.50
C ILE A 1 -36.60 19.91 -3.00
N SER A 2 -37.15 19.08 -3.90
CA SER A 2 -37.95 17.92 -3.51
C SER A 2 -37.07 16.84 -2.89
N VAL A 3 -37.65 16.00 -2.03
CA VAL A 3 -36.95 14.91 -1.32
C VAL A 3 -36.24 13.98 -2.31
N LEU A 4 -36.84 13.78 -3.48
CA LEU A 4 -36.26 13.03 -4.59
C LEU A 4 -34.97 13.67 -5.14
N SER A 5 -34.94 14.99 -5.30
CA SER A 5 -33.74 15.71 -5.75
C SER A 5 -32.61 15.60 -4.72
N VAL A 6 -32.92 15.62 -3.42
CA VAL A 6 -31.91 15.42 -2.37
C VAL A 6 -31.34 14.00 -2.42
N LEU A 7 -32.20 12.99 -2.55
CA LEU A 7 -31.79 11.59 -2.66
C LEU A 7 -30.87 11.34 -3.86
N VAL A 8 -31.20 11.90 -5.02
CA VAL A 8 -30.38 11.77 -6.24
C VAL A 8 -28.99 12.41 -6.05
N VAL A 9 -28.93 13.59 -5.43
CA VAL A 9 -27.65 14.27 -5.16
C VAL A 9 -26.81 13.49 -4.17
N VAL A 10 -27.40 13.00 -3.07
CA VAL A 10 -26.68 12.20 -2.06
C VAL A 10 -26.16 10.90 -2.66
N MET A 11 -26.97 10.21 -3.46
CA MET A 11 -26.54 8.97 -4.13
C MET A 11 -25.39 9.26 -5.11
N GLY A 12 -25.48 10.32 -5.91
CA GLY A 12 -24.40 10.75 -6.81
C GLY A 12 -23.10 11.08 -6.09
N LEU A 13 -23.16 11.72 -4.92
CA LEU A 13 -21.99 12.03 -4.09
C LEU A 13 -21.34 10.76 -3.51
N VAL A 14 -22.14 9.78 -3.08
CA VAL A 14 -21.64 8.49 -2.56
C VAL A 14 -20.96 7.67 -3.65
N PHE A 15 -21.46 7.70 -4.89
CA PHE A 15 -20.80 7.06 -6.04
C PHE A 15 -19.52 7.80 -6.48
N ALA A 16 -19.46 9.13 -6.28
CA ALA A 16 -18.26 9.92 -6.58
C ALA A 16 -17.15 9.75 -5.53
N SER A 17 -17.50 9.42 -4.28
CA SER A 17 -16.54 8.96 -3.28
C SER A 17 -16.12 7.51 -3.56
N GLY A 18 -15.41 7.29 -4.67
CA GLY A 18 -14.64 6.06 -4.84
C GLY A 18 -13.73 5.89 -3.63
N VAL A 19 -13.75 4.72 -3.00
CA VAL A 19 -12.76 4.36 -1.98
C VAL A 19 -11.43 4.26 -2.72
N THR A 20 -10.66 5.34 -2.69
CA THR A 20 -9.33 5.37 -3.28
C THR A 20 -8.31 5.06 -2.19
N CYS A 21 -7.53 4.00 -2.37
CA CYS A 21 -6.27 3.80 -1.63
C CYS A 21 -5.24 4.87 -2.07
N GLN A 22 -5.50 6.14 -1.79
CA GLN A 22 -4.88 7.26 -2.53
C GLN A 22 -3.66 7.90 -1.89
N GLN A 23 -2.83 7.15 -1.16
CA GLN A 23 -1.58 7.69 -0.60
C GLN A 23 -0.34 6.85 -0.89
N LEU A 24 -0.38 5.95 -1.89
CA LEU A 24 0.81 5.23 -2.33
C LEU A 24 1.31 5.76 -3.66
N SER A 25 2.61 5.97 -3.74
CA SER A 25 3.32 6.26 -4.98
C SER A 25 4.60 5.42 -5.04
N PRO A 26 4.91 4.77 -6.17
CA PRO A 26 6.19 4.06 -6.33
C PRO A 26 7.41 4.95 -6.12
N SER A 27 7.26 6.27 -6.29
CA SER A 27 8.32 7.26 -6.16
C SER A 27 8.31 8.03 -4.83
N PHE A 28 7.53 7.59 -3.84
CA PHE A 28 7.35 8.28 -2.55
C PHE A 28 8.69 8.69 -1.88
N TYR A 29 9.69 7.80 -1.90
CA TYR A 29 10.99 8.05 -1.27
C TYR A 29 12.02 8.73 -2.17
N PHE A 30 11.70 9.05 -3.43
CA PHE A 30 12.72 9.49 -4.38
C PHE A 30 13.40 10.81 -3.95
N ARG A 31 12.65 11.74 -3.34
CA ARG A 31 13.23 13.02 -2.86
C ARG A 31 13.75 12.96 -1.42
N THR A 32 13.07 12.23 -0.54
CA THR A 32 13.38 12.21 0.89
C THR A 32 14.47 11.20 1.24
N CYS A 33 14.49 10.04 0.59
CA CYS A 33 15.49 9.00 0.80
C CYS A 33 15.71 8.17 -0.49
N PRO A 34 16.45 8.71 -1.48
CA PRO A 34 16.63 8.05 -2.79
C PRO A 34 17.34 6.68 -2.70
N ARG A 35 18.06 6.43 -1.59
CA ARG A 35 18.77 5.17 -1.35
C ARG A 35 17.95 4.14 -0.59
N ALA A 36 16.71 4.43 -0.18
CA ALA A 36 15.88 3.50 0.59
C ALA A 36 15.70 2.15 -0.13
N LEU A 37 15.11 2.13 -1.33
CA LEU A 37 14.85 0.90 -2.07
C LEU A 37 16.14 0.15 -2.49
N PRO A 38 17.20 0.82 -2.97
CA PRO A 38 18.48 0.15 -3.24
C PRO A 38 19.10 -0.53 -2.01
N VAL A 39 19.07 0.12 -0.85
CA VAL A 39 19.61 -0.43 0.40
C VAL A 39 18.77 -1.63 0.85
N ILE A 40 17.45 -1.49 0.91
CA ILE A 40 16.54 -2.59 1.29
C ILE A 40 16.78 -3.80 0.38
N ARG A 41 16.88 -3.58 -0.94
CA ARG A 41 17.15 -4.65 -1.90
C ARG A 41 18.47 -5.36 -1.56
N ARG A 42 19.57 -4.62 -1.39
CA ARG A 42 20.89 -5.21 -1.07
C ARG A 42 20.85 -6.06 0.20
N GLU A 43 20.25 -5.55 1.27
CA GLU A 43 20.21 -6.25 2.55
C GLU A 43 19.31 -7.49 2.52
N VAL A 44 18.15 -7.40 1.86
CA VAL A 44 17.28 -8.57 1.65
C VAL A 44 17.99 -9.66 0.84
N PHE A 45 18.69 -9.29 -0.24
CA PHE A 45 19.47 -10.27 -1.01
C PHE A 45 20.59 -10.91 -0.19
N SER A 46 21.30 -10.12 0.63
CA SER A 46 22.34 -10.63 1.55
C SER A 46 21.76 -11.62 2.57
N ALA A 47 20.61 -11.28 3.18
CA ALA A 47 19.94 -12.14 4.15
C ALA A 47 19.45 -13.46 3.53
N VAL A 48 18.86 -13.40 2.33
CA VAL A 48 18.40 -14.60 1.60
C VAL A 48 19.57 -15.46 1.12
N ALA A 49 20.68 -14.85 0.70
CA ALA A 49 21.88 -15.60 0.33
C ALA A 49 22.49 -16.34 1.54
N LYS A 50 22.42 -15.75 2.73
CA LYS A 50 22.87 -16.37 3.98
C LYS A 50 21.92 -17.49 4.44
N GLU A 51 20.60 -17.27 4.34
CA GLU A 51 19.58 -18.25 4.68
C GLU A 51 18.41 -18.18 3.67
N PRO A 52 18.30 -19.15 2.74
CA PRO A 52 17.28 -19.11 1.68
C PRO A 52 15.84 -19.04 2.21
N ARG A 53 15.58 -19.66 3.36
CA ARG A 53 14.27 -19.63 4.04
C ARG A 53 13.83 -18.22 4.40
N MET A 54 14.76 -17.28 4.57
CA MET A 54 14.43 -15.92 4.97
C MET A 54 13.54 -15.19 3.97
N GLY A 55 13.61 -15.53 2.68
CA GLY A 55 12.71 -14.98 1.66
C GLY A 55 11.25 -15.32 1.94
N ALA A 56 10.96 -16.58 2.27
CA ALA A 56 9.61 -17.01 2.64
C ALA A 56 9.14 -16.40 3.96
N SER A 57 10.04 -16.27 4.95
CA SER A 57 9.74 -15.64 6.23
C SER A 57 9.35 -14.16 6.09
N LEU A 58 10.07 -13.38 5.27
CA LEU A 58 9.73 -11.97 5.00
C LEU A 58 8.37 -11.82 4.30
N LEU A 59 8.06 -12.68 3.32
CA LEU A 59 6.76 -12.69 2.65
C LEU A 59 5.62 -13.03 3.60
N ARG A 60 5.81 -14.04 4.46
CA ARG A 60 4.83 -14.41 5.49
C ARG A 60 4.59 -13.28 6.47
N LEU A 61 5.65 -12.58 6.89
CA LEU A 61 5.55 -11.44 7.79
C LEU A 61 4.72 -10.31 7.15
N HIS A 62 5.02 -9.93 5.91
CA HIS A 62 4.25 -8.91 5.18
C HIS A 62 2.76 -9.28 5.06
N PHE A 63 2.47 -10.54 4.71
CA PHE A 63 1.09 -11.03 4.66
C PHE A 63 0.41 -10.95 6.03
N HIS A 64 1.08 -11.37 7.09
CA HIS A 64 0.54 -11.35 8.45
C HIS A 64 0.20 -9.92 8.90
N ASP A 65 1.10 -8.96 8.67
CA ASP A 65 0.87 -7.54 9.01
C ASP A 65 -0.29 -6.91 8.23
N CYS A 66 -0.50 -7.32 6.98
CA CYS A 66 -1.58 -6.79 6.15
C CYS A 66 -2.96 -7.42 6.43
N PHE A 67 -2.99 -8.68 6.88
CA PHE A 67 -4.25 -9.44 7.02
C PHE A 67 -4.73 -9.60 8.47
N VAL A 68 -3.85 -9.50 9.46
CA VAL A 68 -4.19 -9.70 10.88
C VAL A 68 -4.20 -8.35 11.60
N ASN A 69 -5.14 -7.49 11.21
CA ASN A 69 -5.38 -6.19 11.85
C ASN A 69 -6.88 -5.95 12.03
#